data_AF-R0BD12-F1
#
_entry.id   AF-R0BD12-F1
#
_cell.length_a   1.000
_cell.length_b   1.000
_cell.length_c   1.000
_cell.angle_alpha   90.00
_cell.angle_beta   90.00
_cell.angle_gamma   90.00
#
_symmetry.space_group_name_H-M   'P 1'
#
loop_
_entity.id
_entity.type
_entity.pdbx_description
1 polymer ?
#
loop_
_entity_poly.entity_id
_entity_poly.type
_entity_poly.pdbx_seq_one_letter_code
_entity_poly.pdbx_strand_id
1 'polypeptide(L)'
;MQVFHREDCSQTGNGIDLKNKVVVLSANVLPKEHSGQLFFCTGGSGANPAPMGSTVFLISLSDGEACRCERSDVVGTLEPELLPEEAKLQLSQIRPVGAADLHHHEPEYSGYSFLEDGRYAAGAWLCSPQEVMDYVEMQKPYQHRVLICDRDDFAVMEVVKEQVIFPTQKELEAFREDTQEQKGGGMEMK
;
A
#
# COMPACT_ATOMS: atom_id res chain seq x y z
N MET A 1 -21.79 -11.44 -5.46
CA MET A 1 -20.31 -11.40 -5.41
C MET A 1 -19.82 -11.25 -6.84
N GLN A 2 -19.09 -10.18 -7.13
CA GLN A 2 -18.47 -9.98 -8.44
C GLN A 2 -17.39 -11.05 -8.65
N VAL A 3 -17.31 -11.58 -9.86
CA VAL A 3 -16.32 -12.58 -10.26
C VAL A 3 -15.32 -11.90 -11.18
N PHE A 4 -14.04 -12.10 -10.93
CA PHE A 4 -12.94 -11.52 -11.70
C PHE A 4 -12.25 -12.59 -12.53
N HIS A 5 -11.93 -12.22 -13.77
CA HIS A 5 -11.31 -13.07 -14.77
C HIS A 5 -10.00 -12.48 -15.28
N ARG A 6 -9.39 -13.15 -16.26
CA ARG A 6 -8.10 -12.77 -16.82
C ARG A 6 -8.16 -11.38 -17.48
N GLU A 7 -9.32 -11.04 -18.02
CA GLU A 7 -9.59 -9.81 -18.75
C GLU A 7 -9.68 -8.59 -17.81
N ASP A 8 -9.89 -8.81 -16.52
CA ASP A 8 -9.93 -7.77 -15.48
C ASP A 8 -8.53 -7.47 -14.90
N CYS A 9 -7.49 -8.12 -15.44
CA CYS A 9 -6.12 -8.01 -14.94
C CYS A 9 -5.23 -7.21 -15.90
N SER A 10 -4.49 -6.23 -15.35
CA SER A 10 -3.48 -5.45 -16.07
C SER A 10 -2.26 -6.28 -16.49
N GLN A 11 -1.93 -7.28 -15.69
CA GLN A 11 -0.75 -8.11 -15.89
C GLN A 11 -1.07 -9.56 -15.56
N THR A 12 -0.63 -10.49 -16.42
CA THR A 12 -0.87 -11.94 -16.24
C THR A 12 0.36 -12.77 -16.61
N GLY A 13 0.39 -14.03 -16.16
CA GLY A 13 1.48 -14.97 -16.47
C GLY A 13 2.65 -14.93 -15.48
N ASN A 14 3.65 -15.78 -15.69
CA ASN A 14 4.74 -16.00 -14.73
C ASN A 14 5.85 -14.92 -14.76
N GLY A 15 5.88 -14.07 -15.78
CA GLY A 15 6.91 -13.04 -15.94
C GLY A 15 6.65 -11.76 -15.15
N ILE A 16 5.53 -11.66 -14.44
CA ILE A 16 5.10 -10.42 -13.77
C ILE A 16 5.56 -10.41 -12.30
N ASP A 17 5.83 -9.22 -11.76
CA ASP A 17 6.02 -9.05 -10.32
C ASP A 17 4.65 -8.86 -9.64
N LEU A 18 4.36 -9.70 -8.64
CA LEU A 18 3.13 -9.63 -7.87
C LEU A 18 3.27 -8.79 -6.59
N LYS A 19 4.48 -8.51 -6.12
CA LYS A 19 4.68 -7.88 -4.81
C LYS A 19 4.04 -6.51 -4.74
N ASN A 20 3.42 -6.21 -3.61
CA ASN A 20 2.75 -4.94 -3.32
C ASN A 20 1.62 -4.62 -4.31
N LYS A 21 0.93 -5.64 -4.82
CA LYS A 21 -0.20 -5.46 -5.73
C LYS A 21 -1.41 -6.29 -5.32
N VAL A 22 -2.59 -5.85 -5.75
CA VAL A 22 -3.81 -6.63 -5.65
C VAL A 22 -3.83 -7.68 -6.75
N VAL A 23 -4.00 -8.93 -6.34
CA VAL A 23 -4.01 -10.09 -7.21
C VAL A 23 -5.35 -10.78 -7.18
N VAL A 24 -5.69 -11.42 -8.29
CA VAL A 24 -6.90 -12.23 -8.45
C VAL A 24 -6.54 -13.70 -8.32
N LEU A 25 -7.15 -14.40 -7.38
CA LEU A 25 -7.09 -15.86 -7.31
C LEU A 25 -8.16 -16.52 -8.17
N SER A 26 -7.81 -17.68 -8.74
CA SER A 26 -8.75 -18.51 -9.49
C SER A 26 -9.92 -18.95 -8.60
N ALA A 27 -11.15 -18.78 -9.07
CA ALA A 27 -12.35 -19.21 -8.34
C ALA A 27 -12.33 -20.72 -8.01
N ASN A 28 -11.60 -21.53 -8.78
CA ASN A 28 -11.53 -22.98 -8.60
C ASN A 28 -10.70 -23.40 -7.37
N VAL A 29 -9.83 -22.53 -6.84
CA VAL A 29 -8.98 -22.84 -5.69
C VAL A 29 -9.56 -22.34 -4.37
N LEU A 30 -10.58 -21.50 -4.43
CA LEU A 30 -11.20 -20.91 -3.26
C LEU A 30 -12.22 -21.88 -2.66
N PRO A 31 -12.24 -22.05 -1.32
CA PRO A 31 -13.32 -22.75 -0.64
C PRO A 31 -14.68 -22.13 -0.99
N LYS A 32 -15.75 -22.93 -1.01
CA LYS A 32 -17.10 -22.44 -1.32
C LYS A 32 -17.58 -21.38 -0.32
N GLU A 33 -17.07 -21.43 0.91
CA GLU A 33 -17.38 -20.50 1.97
C GLU A 33 -16.51 -19.22 1.94
N HIS A 34 -15.45 -19.17 1.12
CA HIS A 34 -14.54 -18.03 1.10
C HIS A 34 -15.15 -16.84 0.34
N SER A 35 -15.15 -15.67 0.96
CA SER A 35 -15.67 -14.45 0.37
C SER A 35 -14.65 -13.81 -0.56
N GLY A 36 -14.71 -14.13 -1.85
CA GLY A 36 -14.09 -13.33 -2.91
C GLY A 36 -12.70 -13.76 -3.38
N GLN A 37 -12.30 -13.20 -4.53
CA GLN A 37 -11.09 -13.56 -5.29
C GLN A 37 -9.92 -12.57 -5.11
N LEU A 38 -10.11 -11.50 -4.34
CA LEU A 38 -9.18 -10.39 -4.29
C LEU A 38 -8.29 -10.46 -3.06
N PHE A 39 -6.98 -10.40 -3.29
CA PHE A 39 -5.96 -10.52 -2.25
C PHE A 39 -4.86 -9.50 -2.50
N PHE A 40 -4.25 -8.99 -1.44
CA PHE A 40 -3.03 -8.20 -1.53
C PHE A 40 -1.80 -9.09 -1.37
N CYS A 41 -0.86 -9.02 -2.31
CA CYS A 41 0.34 -9.84 -2.30
C CYS A 41 1.48 -9.19 -1.51
N THR A 42 1.89 -9.84 -0.43
CA THR A 42 2.96 -9.39 0.47
C THR A 42 4.32 -10.00 0.13
N GLY A 43 4.37 -11.02 -0.73
CA GLY A 43 5.62 -11.58 -1.25
C GLY A 43 5.62 -13.09 -1.40
N GLY A 44 6.75 -13.72 -1.10
CA GLY A 44 6.98 -15.16 -1.33
C GLY A 44 7.88 -15.45 -2.53
N SER A 45 8.38 -16.67 -2.61
CA SER A 45 9.32 -17.09 -3.66
C SER A 45 8.69 -17.08 -5.05
N GLY A 46 7.37 -17.32 -5.13
CA GLY A 46 6.55 -17.29 -6.34
C GLY A 46 6.07 -15.90 -6.77
N ALA A 47 6.25 -14.86 -5.94
CA ALA A 47 5.78 -13.51 -6.24
C ALA A 47 6.70 -12.74 -7.21
N ASN A 48 7.94 -13.18 -7.37
CA ASN A 48 8.91 -12.54 -8.27
C ASN A 48 8.60 -12.82 -9.76
N PRO A 49 9.07 -11.97 -10.69
CA PRO A 49 9.16 -12.31 -12.10
C PRO A 49 9.98 -13.58 -12.34
N ALA A 50 9.50 -14.47 -13.21
CA ALA A 50 10.18 -15.74 -13.55
C ALA A 50 10.67 -16.50 -12.31
N PRO A 51 9.77 -16.80 -11.35
CA PRO A 51 10.18 -17.23 -10.03
C PRO A 51 10.76 -18.65 -10.06
N MET A 52 11.78 -18.89 -9.22
CA MET A 52 12.34 -20.23 -9.02
C MET A 52 11.51 -21.08 -8.04
N GLY A 53 10.68 -20.42 -7.21
CA GLY A 53 9.72 -21.06 -6.32
C GLY A 53 8.27 -20.75 -6.71
N SER A 54 7.31 -21.32 -6.00
CA SER A 54 5.90 -21.20 -6.35
C SER A 54 5.02 -20.56 -5.27
N THR A 55 5.51 -20.45 -4.03
CA THR A 55 4.69 -19.95 -2.92
C THR A 55 4.51 -18.44 -2.97
N VAL A 56 3.26 -17.99 -2.84
CA VAL A 56 2.88 -16.57 -2.73
C VAL A 56 2.20 -16.35 -1.38
N PHE A 57 2.59 -15.29 -0.66
CA PHE A 57 1.96 -14.84 0.58
C PHE A 57 0.99 -13.70 0.32
N LEU A 58 -0.20 -13.82 0.88
CA LEU A 58 -1.35 -12.99 0.56
C LEU A 58 -2.07 -12.52 1.84
N ILE A 59 -2.79 -11.42 1.73
CA ILE A 59 -3.80 -10.97 2.68
C ILE A 59 -5.13 -10.86 1.93
N SER A 60 -6.17 -11.51 2.45
CA SER A 60 -7.52 -11.45 1.89
C SER A 60 -8.10 -10.05 2.04
N LEU A 61 -8.65 -9.50 0.95
CA LEU A 61 -9.29 -8.17 0.99
C LEU A 61 -10.75 -8.21 1.45
N SER A 62 -11.29 -9.37 1.82
CA SER A 62 -12.65 -9.48 2.36
C SER A 62 -12.71 -9.54 3.88
N ASP A 63 -11.67 -10.05 4.54
CA ASP A 63 -11.62 -10.26 5.99
C ASP A 63 -10.27 -9.88 6.62
N GLY A 64 -9.24 -9.58 5.81
CA GLY A 64 -7.91 -9.25 6.30
C GLY A 64 -7.07 -10.47 6.73
N GLU A 65 -7.53 -11.70 6.50
CA GLU A 65 -6.79 -12.89 6.91
C GLU A 65 -5.58 -13.15 6.00
N ALA A 66 -4.45 -13.51 6.60
CA ALA A 66 -3.26 -13.90 5.88
C ALA A 66 -3.38 -15.35 5.37
N CYS A 67 -3.01 -15.58 4.12
CA CYS A 67 -2.99 -16.92 3.54
C CYS A 67 -1.78 -17.11 2.61
N ARG A 68 -1.64 -18.34 2.10
CA ARG A 68 -0.65 -18.68 1.08
C ARG A 68 -1.32 -19.46 -0.05
N CYS A 69 -0.83 -19.26 -1.27
CA CYS A 69 -1.26 -20.02 -2.44
C CYS A 69 -0.05 -20.42 -3.31
N GLU A 70 -0.32 -21.21 -4.35
CA GLU A 70 0.63 -21.44 -5.41
C GLU A 70 0.53 -20.33 -6.46
N ARG A 71 1.66 -20.01 -7.10
CA ARG A 71 1.74 -19.02 -8.19
C ARG A 71 0.79 -19.36 -9.35
N SER A 72 0.58 -20.65 -9.61
CA SER A 72 -0.36 -21.14 -10.63
C SER A 72 -1.82 -20.78 -10.34
N ASP A 73 -2.14 -20.49 -9.07
CA ASP A 73 -3.50 -20.17 -8.64
C ASP A 73 -3.83 -18.69 -8.87
N VAL A 74 -2.80 -17.86 -9.05
CA VAL A 74 -2.92 -16.43 -9.33
C VAL A 74 -3.24 -16.22 -10.81
N VAL A 75 -4.39 -15.62 -11.09
CA VAL A 75 -4.82 -15.27 -12.44
C VAL A 75 -4.00 -14.11 -13.00
N GLY A 76 -3.77 -13.09 -12.18
CA GLY A 76 -3.01 -11.89 -12.54
C GLY A 76 -3.12 -10.80 -11.49
N THR A 77 -2.60 -9.63 -11.83
CA THR A 77 -2.75 -8.40 -11.07
C THR A 77 -4.01 -7.68 -11.54
N LEU A 78 -4.93 -7.36 -10.62
CA LEU A 78 -6.18 -6.67 -10.96
C LEU A 78 -5.89 -5.27 -11.53
N GLU A 79 -6.70 -4.80 -12.48
CA GLU A 79 -6.76 -3.38 -12.84
C GLU A 79 -7.20 -2.54 -11.61
N PRO A 80 -6.43 -1.51 -11.19
CA PRO A 80 -6.74 -0.75 -9.98
C PRO A 80 -8.14 -0.13 -9.94
N GLU A 81 -8.67 0.29 -11.09
CA GLU A 81 -9.99 0.90 -11.23
C GLU A 81 -11.13 -0.09 -10.99
N LEU A 82 -10.86 -1.40 -11.12
CA LEU A 82 -11.84 -2.46 -10.89
C LEU A 82 -11.90 -2.92 -9.43
N LEU A 83 -11.01 -2.40 -8.57
CA LEU A 83 -11.01 -2.76 -7.15
C LEU A 83 -12.28 -2.21 -6.47
N PRO A 84 -13.14 -3.06 -5.88
CA PRO A 84 -14.33 -2.58 -5.17
C PRO A 84 -14.00 -1.73 -3.95
N GLU A 85 -14.91 -0.84 -3.59
CA GLU A 85 -14.73 0.10 -2.47
C GLU A 85 -14.47 -0.61 -1.13
N GLU A 86 -15.18 -1.70 -0.84
CA GLU A 86 -14.97 -2.47 0.39
C GLU A 86 -13.56 -3.06 0.44
N ALA A 87 -13.05 -3.53 -0.71
CA ALA A 87 -11.69 -4.05 -0.82
C ALA A 87 -10.63 -2.94 -0.71
N LYS A 88 -10.92 -1.73 -1.21
CA LYS A 88 -10.08 -0.53 -0.99
C LYS A 88 -10.00 -0.16 0.49
N LEU A 89 -11.12 -0.22 1.22
CA LEU A 89 -11.16 0.03 2.66
C LEU A 89 -10.38 -1.04 3.44
N GLN A 90 -10.47 -2.31 3.06
CA GLN A 90 -9.65 -3.35 3.67
C GLN A 90 -8.15 -3.16 3.37
N LEU A 91 -7.81 -2.88 2.10
CA LEU A 91 -6.43 -2.61 1.67
C LEU A 91 -5.80 -1.44 2.43
N SER A 92 -6.58 -0.39 2.74
CA SER A 92 -6.09 0.81 3.43
C SER A 92 -5.50 0.54 4.82
N GLN A 93 -5.89 -0.56 5.46
CA GLN A 93 -5.45 -0.94 6.79
C GLN A 93 -4.20 -1.82 6.78
N ILE A 94 -3.80 -2.32 5.61
CA ILE A 94 -2.60 -3.17 5.46
C ILE A 94 -1.36 -2.29 5.58
N ARG A 95 -0.42 -2.72 6.43
CA ARG A 95 0.90 -2.07 6.57
C ARG A 95 1.87 -2.56 5.48
N PRO A 96 2.86 -1.74 5.08
CA PRO A 96 3.85 -2.13 4.09
C PRO A 96 4.59 -3.43 4.44
N VAL A 97 5.04 -4.14 3.42
CA VAL A 97 5.88 -5.34 3.60
C VAL A 97 7.19 -4.95 4.27
N GLY A 98 7.53 -5.62 5.37
CA GLY A 98 8.74 -5.33 6.14
C GLY A 98 8.59 -4.20 7.15
N ALA A 99 7.38 -3.66 7.33
CA ALA A 99 7.11 -2.68 8.37
C ALA A 99 7.46 -3.21 9.77
N ALA A 100 7.92 -2.32 10.65
CA ALA A 100 8.43 -2.67 11.96
C ALA A 100 7.34 -3.28 12.86
N ASP A 101 7.73 -4.19 13.74
CA ASP A 101 6.82 -4.75 14.74
C ASP A 101 6.42 -3.68 15.76
N LEU A 102 5.10 -3.44 15.85
CA LEU A 102 4.48 -2.44 16.71
C LEU A 102 4.61 -2.76 18.20
N HIS A 103 4.92 -4.00 18.57
CA HIS A 103 5.24 -4.34 19.96
C HIS A 103 6.55 -3.72 20.44
N HIS A 104 7.45 -3.38 19.50
CA HIS A 104 8.80 -2.93 19.78
C HIS A 104 9.10 -1.53 19.23
N HIS A 105 8.22 -0.97 18.40
CA HIS A 105 8.42 0.31 17.73
C HIS A 105 7.15 1.16 17.85
N GLU A 106 7.33 2.37 18.39
CA GLU A 106 6.25 3.34 18.49
C GLU A 106 5.94 3.92 17.10
N PRO A 107 4.66 4.00 16.69
CA PRO A 107 4.28 4.70 15.47
C PRO A 107 4.63 6.19 15.55
N GLU A 108 5.25 6.71 14.49
CA GLU A 108 5.54 8.14 14.34
C GLU A 108 4.52 8.83 13.41
N TYR A 109 3.82 8.04 12.60
CA TYR A 109 2.87 8.52 11.62
C TYR A 109 1.61 7.65 11.57
N SER A 110 0.53 8.27 11.10
CA SER A 110 -0.72 7.60 10.75
C SER A 110 -1.04 7.83 9.27
N GLY A 111 -1.25 6.74 8.54
CA GLY A 111 -1.66 6.76 7.13
C GLY A 111 -3.16 6.51 6.97
N TYR A 112 -3.86 7.43 6.33
CA TYR A 112 -5.28 7.34 6.02
C TYR A 112 -5.48 7.27 4.51
N SER A 113 -6.36 6.37 4.06
CA SER A 113 -6.74 6.29 2.64
C SER A 113 -8.24 6.48 2.49
N PHE A 114 -8.64 7.34 1.56
CA PHE A 114 -10.03 7.74 1.36
C PHE A 114 -10.54 7.31 0.00
N LEU A 115 -11.81 6.91 -0.03
CA LEU A 115 -12.61 6.79 -1.23
C LEU A 115 -12.99 8.17 -1.77
N GLU A 116 -13.54 8.21 -2.98
CA GLU A 116 -13.94 9.46 -3.63
C GLU A 116 -15.08 10.18 -2.90
N ASP A 117 -15.95 9.44 -2.21
CA ASP A 117 -17.01 9.99 -1.36
C ASP A 117 -16.54 10.39 0.06
N GLY A 118 -15.24 10.27 0.34
CA GLY A 118 -14.62 10.63 1.61
C GLY A 118 -14.71 9.57 2.70
N ARG A 119 -15.33 8.40 2.45
CA ARG A 119 -15.24 7.27 3.40
C ARG A 119 -13.80 6.78 3.52
N TYR A 120 -13.44 6.33 4.70
CA TYR A 120 -12.13 5.75 5.02
C TYR A 120 -12.27 4.73 6.16
N ALA A 121 -11.28 3.85 6.32
CA ALA A 121 -11.20 2.91 7.44
C ALA A 121 -10.22 3.43 8.50
N ALA A 122 -9.88 2.60 9.50
CA ALA A 122 -8.87 2.96 10.50
C ALA A 122 -7.51 3.26 9.83
N GLY A 123 -6.79 4.25 10.37
CA GLY A 123 -5.46 4.61 9.88
C GLY A 123 -4.43 3.52 10.13
N ALA A 124 -3.51 3.33 9.19
CA ALA A 124 -2.37 2.44 9.34
C ALA A 124 -1.27 3.13 10.15
N TRP A 125 -0.78 2.48 11.20
CA TRP A 125 0.35 2.96 11.99
C TRP A 125 1.67 2.70 11.26
N LEU A 126 2.51 3.74 11.18
CA LEU A 126 3.77 3.70 10.44
C LEU A 126 4.90 4.22 11.34
N CYS A 127 5.98 3.45 11.45
CA CYS A 127 7.05 3.69 12.43
C CYS A 127 8.23 4.48 11.88
N SER A 128 8.24 4.80 10.58
CA SER A 128 9.36 5.53 9.98
C SER A 128 8.96 6.25 8.69
N PRO A 129 9.75 7.24 8.23
CA PRO A 129 9.56 7.85 6.92
C PRO A 129 9.61 6.84 5.76
N GLN A 130 10.39 5.77 5.87
CA GLN A 130 10.41 4.73 4.83
C GLN A 130 9.08 3.99 4.75
N GLU A 131 8.49 3.63 5.91
CA GLU A 131 7.15 3.03 5.96
C GLU A 131 6.07 3.97 5.41
N VAL A 132 6.21 5.29 5.61
CA VAL A 132 5.35 6.30 4.98
C VAL A 132 5.42 6.22 3.47
N MET A 133 6.62 6.25 2.89
CA MET A 133 6.79 6.17 1.43
C MET A 133 6.25 4.86 0.87
N ASP A 134 6.55 3.74 1.52
CA ASP A 134 6.11 2.42 1.07
C ASP A 134 4.58 2.28 1.17
N TYR A 135 3.95 2.84 2.20
CA TYR A 135 2.49 2.87 2.35
C TYR A 135 1.84 3.71 1.27
N VAL A 136 2.37 4.91 1.00
CA VAL A 136 1.84 5.78 -0.06
C VAL A 136 1.93 5.09 -1.41
N GLU A 137 3.08 4.53 -1.79
CA GLU A 137 3.24 3.84 -3.08
C GLU A 137 2.33 2.61 -3.20
N MET A 138 2.11 1.88 -2.11
CA MET A 138 1.19 0.76 -2.05
C MET A 138 -0.28 1.17 -2.27
N GLN A 139 -0.72 2.29 -1.68
CA GLN A 139 -2.12 2.73 -1.69
C GLN A 139 -2.48 3.56 -2.93
N LYS A 140 -1.53 4.37 -3.40
CA LYS A 140 -1.71 5.39 -4.44
C LYS A 140 -2.45 4.92 -5.69
N PRO A 141 -2.19 3.73 -6.27
CA PRO A 141 -2.90 3.28 -7.47
C PRO A 141 -4.39 2.99 -7.24
N TYR A 142 -4.78 2.69 -6.01
CA TYR A 142 -6.12 2.16 -5.70
C TYR A 142 -7.03 3.21 -5.06
N GLN A 143 -6.45 4.14 -4.29
CA GLN A 143 -7.17 5.07 -3.43
C GLN A 143 -7.39 6.42 -4.11
N HIS A 144 -8.49 7.09 -3.80
CA HIS A 144 -8.73 8.44 -4.31
C HIS A 144 -7.76 9.45 -3.69
N ARG A 145 -7.52 9.30 -2.38
CA ARG A 145 -6.66 10.16 -1.58
C ARG A 145 -5.93 9.37 -0.50
N VAL A 146 -4.67 9.71 -0.26
CA VAL A 146 -3.85 9.20 0.85
C VAL A 146 -3.35 10.40 1.64
N LEU A 147 -3.57 10.41 2.96
CA LEU A 147 -3.12 11.45 3.87
C LEU A 147 -2.25 10.81 4.95
N ILE A 148 -1.09 11.41 5.18
CA ILE A 148 -0.17 11.01 6.24
C ILE A 148 -0.12 12.14 7.26
N CYS A 149 -0.34 11.79 8.52
CA CYS A 149 -0.17 12.69 9.64
C CYS A 149 0.99 12.22 10.54
N ASP A 150 1.65 13.16 11.20
CA ASP A 150 2.57 12.86 12.31
C ASP A 150 1.81 12.56 13.62
N ARG A 151 2.53 12.47 14.75
CA ARG A 151 1.96 12.18 16.07
C ARG A 151 1.12 13.31 16.67
N ASP A 152 1.28 14.52 16.17
CA ASP A 152 0.56 15.70 16.64
C ASP A 152 -0.65 16.00 15.72
N ASP A 153 -1.05 15.02 14.90
CA ASP A 153 -2.14 15.09 13.91
C ASP A 153 -1.93 16.15 12.81
N PHE A 154 -0.70 16.61 12.59
CA PHE A 154 -0.39 17.49 11.47
C PHE A 154 -0.16 16.70 10.20
N ALA A 155 -0.76 17.15 9.10
CA ALA A 155 -0.51 16.59 7.78
C ALA A 155 0.97 16.78 7.41
N VAL A 156 1.63 15.70 7.02
CA VAL A 156 3.03 15.68 6.56
C VAL A 156 3.16 15.27 5.09
N MET A 157 2.17 14.55 4.56
CA MET A 157 2.10 14.21 3.13
C MET A 157 0.65 13.98 2.71
N GLU A 158 0.30 14.42 1.51
CA GLU A 158 -1.02 14.21 0.93
C GLU A 158 -0.92 13.91 -0.57
N VAL A 159 -1.58 12.85 -0.98
CA VAL A 159 -1.68 12.40 -2.37
C VAL A 159 -3.14 12.36 -2.77
N VAL A 160 -3.50 12.95 -3.91
CA VAL A 160 -4.86 12.92 -4.47
C VAL A 160 -4.76 12.54 -5.94
N LYS A 161 -5.53 11.54 -6.37
CA LYS A 161 -5.52 11.02 -7.76
C LYS A 161 -4.08 10.82 -8.27
N GLU A 162 -3.29 10.10 -7.48
CA GLU A 162 -1.89 9.77 -7.75
C GLU A 162 -0.89 10.95 -7.78
N GLN A 163 -1.34 12.16 -7.46
CA GLN A 163 -0.50 13.35 -7.43
C GLN A 163 -0.21 13.77 -6.00
N VAL A 164 1.06 13.94 -5.66
CA VAL A 164 1.47 14.53 -4.38
C VAL A 164 1.08 15.99 -4.40
N ILE A 165 0.15 16.38 -3.53
CA ILE A 165 -0.33 17.76 -3.39
C ILE A 165 0.25 18.45 -2.16
N PHE A 166 0.70 17.68 -1.16
CA PHE A 166 1.41 18.17 0.00
C PHE A 166 2.56 17.21 0.38
N PRO A 167 3.75 17.71 0.76
CA PRO A 167 4.15 19.11 0.68
C PRO A 167 4.24 19.58 -0.78
N THR A 168 3.87 20.83 -1.03
CA THR A 168 4.04 21.47 -2.33
C THR A 168 5.53 21.69 -2.61
N GLN A 169 5.87 21.90 -3.89
CA GLN A 169 7.25 22.23 -4.27
C GLN A 169 7.79 23.46 -3.52
N LYS A 170 6.94 24.46 -3.29
CA LYS A 170 7.29 25.66 -2.53
C LYS A 170 7.61 25.36 -1.06
N GLU A 171 6.85 24.48 -0.43
CA GLU A 171 7.08 24.07 0.96
C GLU A 171 8.35 23.21 1.09
N LEU A 172 8.61 22.35 0.11
CA LEU A 172 9.88 21.62 0.00
C LEU A 172 11.08 22.57 -0.17
N GLU A 173 10.94 23.61 -0.98
CA GLU A 173 11.97 24.64 -1.18
C GLU A 173 12.22 25.43 0.10
N ALA A 174 11.17 25.91 0.77
CA ALA A 174 11.26 26.62 2.04
C ALA A 174 11.94 25.76 3.14
N PHE A 175 11.56 24.48 3.25
CA PHE A 175 12.18 23.56 4.21
C PHE A 175 13.68 23.36 3.94
N ARG A 176 14.08 23.31 2.66
CA ARG A 176 15.49 23.19 2.26
C ARG A 176 16.28 24.45 2.57
N GLU A 177 15.69 25.64 2.39
CA GLU A 177 16.29 26.93 2.74
C GLU A 177 16.48 27.05 4.25
N ASP A 178 15.45 26.75 5.05
CA ASP A 178 15.52 26.77 6.53
C ASP A 178 16.60 25.81 7.06
N THR A 179 16.70 24.62 6.48
CA THR A 179 17.73 23.62 6.87
C THR A 179 19.15 24.08 6.48
N GLN A 180 19.30 24.85 5.40
CA GLN A 180 20.59 25.42 4.99
C GLN A 180 21.00 26.61 5.86
N GLU A 181 20.06 27.48 6.24
CA GLU A 181 20.32 28.58 7.18
C GLU A 181 20.70 28.06 8.58
N GLN A 182 20.03 27.01 9.07
CA GLN A 182 20.39 26.37 10.34
C GLN A 182 21.78 25.71 10.32
N LYS A 183 22.26 25.23 9.16
CA LYS A 183 23.63 24.71 9.01
C LYS A 183 24.68 25.81 8.82
N GLY A 184 24.28 27.02 8.42
CA GLY A 184 25.16 28.19 8.26
C GLY A 184 25.43 28.98 9.56
N GLY A 185 24.64 28.78 10.60
CA GLY A 185 24.73 29.47 11.90
C GLY A 185 25.82 28.97 12.85
N GLY A 186 26.91 28.37 12.33
CA GLY A 186 28.04 27.88 13.13
C GLY A 186 28.91 29.02 13.68
N MET A 187 28.49 29.61 14.80
CA MET A 187 29.29 30.20 15.88
C MET A 187 30.67 30.79 15.49
N GLU A 188 30.73 32.08 15.17
CA GLU A 188 31.99 32.84 15.30
C GLU A 188 32.30 33.01 16.80
N MET A 189 33.25 32.21 17.31
CA MET A 189 33.86 32.48 18.61
C MET A 189 34.93 33.57 18.44
N LYS A 190 34.68 34.73 19.06
CA LYS A 190 35.73 35.71 19.39
C LYS A 190 36.41 35.35 20.70
#